data_AF-A0A1M5RJM7-F1
#
_entry.id   AF-A0A1M5RJM7-F1
#
_cell.length_a   1.000
_cell.length_b   1.000
_cell.length_c   1.000
_cell.angle_alpha   90.00
_cell.angle_beta   90.00
_cell.angle_gamma   90.00
#
_symmetry.space_group_name_H-M   'P 1'
#
loop_
_entity.id
_entity.type
_entity.pdbx_description
1 polymer ?
#
loop_
_entity_poly.entity_id
_entity_poly.type
_entity_poly.pdbx_seq_one_letter_code
_entity_poly.pdbx_strand_id
1 'polypeptide(L)'
;MKYLFLSLGLASIAACGSSPSGPSTLNLVSTPTGTGSFAVSFNSGADIYTVEIEGDMDLLVGDPALDLNTFDRSSNPISGTGMYASIGDQSSVSLLQTEGAINLTAAQYQRLTAGPVAQSGVVNLSGNYIAFLTNPVDDTLTFIANGDAALTVILNNATVSGEVTNRILRNKDTIVPIGTTLADLTLNSTNLSSNGTFSGSTSGGGFAASTVTDASYQGLIAGPNSEEAVGVVTLRHLTAATIDETGIFAFGH
;
A
#
# COMPACT_ATOMS: atom_id res chain seq x y z
N MET A 1 -27.64 47.45 -12.17
CA MET A 1 -26.60 46.74 -11.39
C MET A 1 -26.73 45.26 -11.69
N LYS A 2 -25.63 44.64 -12.17
CA LYS A 2 -25.57 43.25 -12.63
C LYS A 2 -25.66 42.29 -11.43
N TYR A 3 -26.52 41.27 -11.53
CA TYR A 3 -26.47 40.07 -10.70
C TYR A 3 -25.42 39.11 -11.29
N LEU A 4 -24.57 38.48 -10.48
CA LEU A 4 -24.07 37.12 -10.77
C LEU A 4 -23.48 36.40 -9.55
N PHE A 5 -24.25 35.41 -9.10
CA PHE A 5 -23.94 34.11 -8.48
C PHE A 5 -22.59 33.86 -7.79
N LEU A 6 -22.71 33.62 -6.48
CA LEU A 6 -21.77 32.87 -5.63
C LEU A 6 -22.11 31.37 -5.78
N SER A 7 -21.25 30.56 -6.40
CA SER A 7 -21.39 29.10 -6.44
C SER A 7 -20.64 28.47 -5.27
N LEU A 8 -21.33 28.25 -4.15
CA LEU A 8 -20.94 27.22 -3.18
C LEU A 8 -21.35 25.86 -3.76
N GLY A 9 -20.38 25.12 -4.29
CA GLY A 9 -20.55 23.71 -4.64
C GLY A 9 -20.06 22.82 -3.51
N LEU A 10 -20.85 22.68 -2.43
CA LEU A 10 -20.75 21.51 -1.57
C LEU A 10 -21.38 20.33 -2.33
N ALA A 11 -20.55 19.42 -2.83
CA ALA A 11 -21.03 18.11 -3.22
C ALA A 11 -21.06 17.21 -1.99
N SER A 12 -22.19 17.24 -1.27
CA SER A 12 -22.59 16.18 -0.36
C SER A 12 -23.03 14.96 -1.19
N ILE A 13 -22.22 13.89 -1.20
CA ILE A 13 -22.73 12.56 -1.53
C ILE A 13 -23.23 11.95 -0.22
N ALA A 14 -24.54 12.07 -0.01
CA ALA A 14 -25.27 11.15 0.85
C ALA A 14 -25.52 9.88 0.02
N ALA A 15 -24.78 8.81 0.31
CA ALA A 15 -25.13 7.48 -0.15
C ALA A 15 -25.84 6.73 0.99
N CYS A 16 -27.12 6.48 0.78
CA CYS A 16 -27.95 5.57 1.54
C CYS A 16 -27.33 4.15 1.50
N GLY A 17 -27.51 3.40 2.58
CA GLY A 17 -26.83 2.13 2.84
C GLY A 17 -26.89 1.12 1.70
N SER A 18 -25.73 0.77 1.18
CA SER A 18 -25.46 -0.56 0.65
C SER A 18 -24.14 -1.02 1.26
N SER A 19 -24.17 -2.11 2.02
CA SER A 19 -22.97 -2.83 2.40
C SER A 19 -22.26 -3.27 1.11
N PRO A 20 -20.95 -3.07 0.94
CA PRO A 20 -20.27 -3.67 -0.20
C PRO A 20 -20.24 -5.18 0.07
N SER A 21 -20.81 -5.94 -0.84
CA SER A 21 -20.97 -7.39 -0.69
C SER A 21 -20.29 -8.14 -1.83
N GLY A 22 -19.13 -7.65 -2.30
CA GLY A 22 -18.36 -8.32 -3.35
C GLY A 22 -16.84 -8.14 -3.17
N PRO A 23 -16.04 -9.00 -3.81
CA PRO A 23 -14.60 -8.77 -3.96
C PRO A 23 -14.38 -7.42 -4.63
N SER A 24 -13.39 -6.68 -4.14
CA SER A 24 -13.07 -5.33 -4.61
C SER A 24 -11.56 -5.21 -4.73
N THR A 25 -11.10 -4.71 -5.87
CA THR A 25 -9.70 -4.41 -6.14
C THR A 25 -9.52 -2.91 -6.22
N LEU A 26 -8.52 -2.37 -5.53
CA LEU A 26 -8.11 -0.99 -5.69
C LEU A 26 -6.64 -0.90 -6.08
N ASN A 27 -6.41 -0.15 -7.15
CA ASN A 27 -5.10 0.09 -7.74
C ASN A 27 -4.64 1.50 -7.37
N LEU A 28 -3.43 1.61 -6.82
CA LEU A 28 -2.74 2.88 -6.65
C LEU A 28 -1.49 2.86 -7.54
N VAL A 29 -1.39 3.85 -8.41
CA VAL A 29 -0.26 4.03 -9.35
C VAL A 29 0.45 5.31 -8.97
N SER A 30 1.75 5.23 -8.70
CA SER A 30 2.62 6.40 -8.56
C SER A 30 3.61 6.39 -9.73
N THR A 31 3.25 6.99 -10.86
CA THR A 31 4.17 7.17 -12.00
C THR A 31 4.45 8.65 -12.26
N PRO A 32 5.67 9.03 -12.65
CA PRO A 32 5.94 10.35 -13.22
C PRO A 32 5.44 10.53 -14.68
N THR A 33 5.13 9.46 -15.43
CA THR A 33 4.89 9.55 -16.89
C THR A 33 3.64 8.90 -17.48
N GLY A 34 2.75 8.21 -16.74
CA GLY A 34 1.53 7.74 -17.38
C GLY A 34 0.57 6.88 -16.57
N THR A 35 -0.72 7.12 -16.79
CA THR A 35 -1.82 6.25 -16.36
C THR A 35 -1.85 4.97 -17.20
N GLY A 36 -1.07 3.96 -16.82
CA GLY A 36 -1.17 2.60 -17.34
C GLY A 36 -2.15 1.77 -16.51
N SER A 37 -2.84 0.81 -17.14
CA SER A 37 -3.55 -0.24 -16.39
C SER A 37 -2.54 -1.26 -15.89
N PHE A 38 -2.60 -1.61 -14.60
CA PHE A 38 -1.84 -2.73 -14.08
C PHE A 38 -2.74 -3.67 -13.28
N ALA A 39 -2.39 -4.95 -13.28
CA ALA A 39 -2.99 -5.95 -12.40
C ALA A 39 -1.93 -6.94 -11.95
N VAL A 40 -1.99 -7.35 -10.69
CA VAL A 40 -1.13 -8.40 -10.14
C VAL A 40 -2.04 -9.49 -9.59
N SER A 41 -1.74 -10.72 -9.93
CA SER A 41 -2.28 -11.87 -9.22
C SER A 41 -1.13 -12.73 -8.72
N PHE A 42 -1.25 -13.25 -7.51
CA PHE A 42 -0.25 -14.11 -6.91
C PHE A 42 -0.90 -15.45 -6.55
N ASN A 43 -0.18 -16.53 -6.86
CA ASN A 43 -0.55 -17.89 -6.50
C ASN A 43 0.47 -18.40 -5.50
N SER A 44 0.14 -18.27 -4.20
CA SER A 44 1.02 -18.69 -3.11
C SER A 44 1.32 -20.19 -3.12
N GLY A 45 0.44 -21.03 -3.67
CA GLY A 45 0.67 -22.48 -3.77
C GLY A 45 1.72 -22.86 -4.83
N ALA A 46 1.91 -22.03 -5.85
CA ALA A 46 2.89 -22.24 -6.91
C ALA A 46 4.09 -21.27 -6.83
N ASP A 47 4.00 -20.27 -5.97
CA ASP A 47 4.93 -19.15 -5.86
C ASP A 47 5.16 -18.44 -7.21
N ILE A 48 4.02 -18.16 -7.87
CA ILE A 48 3.97 -17.54 -9.20
C ILE A 48 3.15 -16.28 -9.13
N TYR A 49 3.68 -15.21 -9.73
CA TYR A 49 2.99 -13.97 -9.91
C TYR A 49 2.67 -13.76 -11.39
N THR A 50 1.43 -13.38 -11.68
CA THR A 50 1.04 -12.91 -13.01
C THR A 50 0.87 -11.41 -12.94
N VAL A 51 1.64 -10.69 -13.75
CA VAL A 51 1.63 -9.24 -13.84
C VAL A 51 1.09 -8.86 -15.20
N GLU A 52 0.08 -7.99 -15.23
CA GLU A 52 -0.41 -7.37 -16.45
C GLU A 52 -0.07 -5.88 -16.40
N ILE A 53 0.63 -5.37 -17.43
CA ILE A 53 0.93 -3.93 -17.61
C ILE A 53 0.48 -3.55 -19.01
N GLU A 54 -0.48 -2.63 -19.11
CA GLU A 54 -1.01 -2.14 -20.39
C GLU A 54 -1.49 -3.25 -21.35
N GLY A 55 -1.91 -4.40 -20.81
CA GLY A 55 -2.39 -5.57 -21.57
C GLY A 55 -1.30 -6.60 -21.90
N ASP A 56 -0.04 -6.31 -21.61
CA ASP A 56 1.05 -7.29 -21.70
C ASP A 56 1.12 -8.09 -20.39
N MET A 57 1.10 -9.42 -20.51
CA MET A 57 1.14 -10.33 -19.37
C MET A 57 2.50 -10.99 -19.23
N ASP A 58 3.02 -10.97 -18.01
CA ASP A 58 4.26 -11.63 -17.62
C ASP A 58 4.05 -12.54 -16.41
N LEU A 59 4.92 -13.55 -16.31
CA LEU A 59 4.98 -14.49 -15.21
C LEU A 59 6.31 -14.32 -14.47
N LEU A 60 6.24 -13.96 -13.20
CA LEU A 60 7.38 -13.88 -12.31
C LEU A 60 7.34 -15.08 -11.36
N VAL A 61 8.52 -15.59 -11.02
CA VAL A 61 8.68 -16.70 -10.08
C VAL A 61 9.21 -16.14 -8.77
N GLY A 62 8.70 -16.64 -7.65
CA GLY A 62 9.21 -16.30 -6.32
C GLY A 62 10.67 -16.66 -6.14
N ASP A 63 11.31 -15.90 -5.26
CA ASP A 63 12.64 -16.12 -4.75
C ASP A 63 12.63 -16.01 -3.24
N PRO A 64 12.52 -17.16 -2.56
CA PRO A 64 12.46 -17.18 -1.11
C PRO A 64 13.69 -16.58 -0.41
N ALA A 65 14.81 -16.39 -1.13
CA ALA A 65 15.98 -15.71 -0.58
C ALA A 65 15.80 -14.19 -0.45
N LEU A 66 14.80 -13.63 -1.13
CA LEU A 66 14.51 -12.20 -1.17
C LEU A 66 13.24 -11.82 -0.40
N ASP A 67 12.52 -12.80 0.14
CA ASP A 67 11.34 -12.59 0.97
C ASP A 67 11.66 -11.73 2.19
N LEU A 68 10.68 -10.90 2.56
CA LEU A 68 10.78 -10.04 3.72
C LEU A 68 9.50 -10.11 4.53
N ASN A 69 9.62 -10.67 5.74
CA ASN A 69 8.50 -10.92 6.65
C ASN A 69 7.44 -11.83 6.00
N THR A 70 6.17 -11.43 5.98
CA THR A 70 5.06 -12.16 5.31
C THR A 70 4.97 -11.86 3.81
N PHE A 71 5.88 -11.06 3.25
CA PHE A 71 5.85 -10.71 1.84
C PHE A 71 6.80 -11.58 1.04
N ASP A 72 6.21 -12.37 0.15
CA ASP A 72 6.94 -13.15 -0.84
C ASP A 72 7.45 -12.21 -1.93
N ARG A 73 8.70 -12.40 -2.35
CA ARG A 73 9.33 -11.61 -3.41
C ARG A 73 9.61 -12.45 -4.64
N SER A 74 9.31 -11.91 -5.83
CA SER A 74 9.76 -12.51 -7.08
C SER A 74 11.26 -12.26 -7.36
N SER A 75 11.96 -13.25 -7.93
CA SER A 75 13.16 -13.01 -8.75
C SER A 75 12.86 -13.27 -10.21
N ASN A 76 12.93 -12.24 -11.06
CA ASN A 76 13.20 -12.39 -12.50
C ASN A 76 13.34 -11.03 -13.22
N PRO A 77 13.89 -10.98 -14.45
CA PRO A 77 14.88 -10.02 -14.90
C PRO A 77 14.29 -9.14 -15.99
N ILE A 78 13.05 -8.70 -15.82
CA ILE A 78 12.53 -7.61 -16.64
C ILE A 78 13.25 -6.37 -16.13
N SER A 79 14.43 -6.10 -16.67
CA SER A 79 15.12 -4.80 -16.61
C SER A 79 15.22 -4.09 -15.25
N GLY A 80 15.12 -4.80 -14.11
CA GLY A 80 15.20 -4.26 -12.74
C GLY A 80 13.88 -4.30 -11.94
N THR A 81 12.86 -5.00 -12.43
CA THR A 81 11.55 -5.19 -11.78
C THR A 81 11.65 -5.97 -10.47
N GLY A 82 11.10 -5.41 -9.40
CA GLY A 82 10.93 -6.08 -8.10
C GLY A 82 9.46 -6.08 -7.70
N MET A 83 8.97 -7.21 -7.18
CA MET A 83 7.60 -7.30 -6.69
C MET A 83 7.53 -8.02 -5.35
N TYR A 84 6.67 -7.50 -4.48
CA TYR A 84 6.26 -8.13 -3.23
C TYR A 84 4.77 -8.40 -3.25
N ALA A 85 4.33 -9.52 -2.69
CA ALA A 85 2.92 -9.76 -2.42
C ALA A 85 2.71 -10.49 -1.09
N SER A 86 1.52 -10.29 -0.52
CA SER A 86 1.02 -11.05 0.63
C SER A 86 -0.43 -11.43 0.36
N ILE A 87 -0.78 -12.69 0.59
CA ILE A 87 -2.14 -13.22 0.44
C ILE A 87 -2.56 -13.87 1.74
N GLY A 88 -3.68 -13.40 2.28
CA GLY A 88 -4.41 -14.03 3.37
C GLY A 88 -5.62 -14.77 2.84
N ASP A 89 -6.45 -15.25 3.74
CA ASP A 89 -7.66 -15.98 3.36
C ASP A 89 -8.70 -15.06 2.69
N GLN A 90 -8.66 -13.76 3.01
CA GLN A 90 -9.76 -12.82 2.68
C GLN A 90 -9.29 -11.55 1.99
N SER A 91 -7.99 -11.30 1.98
CA SER A 91 -7.38 -10.12 1.38
C SER A 91 -6.03 -10.41 0.76
N SER A 92 -5.62 -9.59 -0.18
CA SER A 92 -4.25 -9.59 -0.66
C SER A 92 -3.75 -8.20 -0.97
N VAL A 93 -2.44 -8.06 -0.99
CA VAL A 93 -1.76 -6.83 -1.36
C VAL A 93 -0.49 -7.14 -2.14
N SER A 94 -0.15 -6.28 -3.08
CA SER A 94 1.04 -6.37 -3.89
C SER A 94 1.64 -5.00 -4.13
N LEU A 95 2.96 -4.97 -4.28
CA LEU A 95 3.76 -3.80 -4.58
C LEU A 95 4.71 -4.17 -5.71
N LEU A 96 4.52 -3.54 -6.86
CA LEU A 96 5.28 -3.72 -8.08
C LEU A 96 6.15 -2.50 -8.31
N GLN A 97 7.40 -2.73 -8.70
CA GLN A 97 8.25 -1.74 -9.30
C GLN A 97 8.85 -2.32 -10.57
N THR A 98 8.86 -1.56 -11.65
CA THR A 98 9.51 -1.92 -12.92
C THR A 98 10.60 -0.90 -13.24
N GLU A 99 11.73 -1.38 -13.78
CA GLU A 99 12.79 -0.53 -14.35
C GLU A 99 12.95 -0.93 -15.83
N GLY A 100 13.24 0.03 -16.73
CA GLY A 100 13.50 -0.24 -18.15
C GLY A 100 12.73 0.66 -19.11
N ALA A 101 12.02 0.04 -20.06
CA ALA A 101 11.23 0.77 -21.06
C ALA A 101 10.05 1.54 -20.43
N ILE A 102 9.51 1.00 -19.35
CA ILE A 102 8.53 1.63 -18.48
C ILE A 102 9.10 1.55 -17.07
N ASN A 103 9.18 2.70 -16.40
CA ASN A 103 9.44 2.76 -14.97
C ASN A 103 8.12 3.07 -14.27
N LEU A 104 7.68 2.13 -13.44
CA LEU A 104 6.38 2.16 -12.77
C LEU A 104 6.52 1.62 -11.37
N THR A 105 6.10 2.40 -10.39
CA THR A 105 5.80 1.95 -9.03
C THR A 105 4.29 1.91 -8.81
N ALA A 106 3.77 0.74 -8.45
CA ALA A 106 2.35 0.50 -8.28
C ALA A 106 2.07 -0.41 -7.09
N ALA A 107 0.97 -0.16 -6.40
CA ALA A 107 0.49 -1.01 -5.34
C ALA A 107 -0.99 -1.35 -5.55
N GLN A 108 -1.32 -2.63 -5.42
CA GLN A 108 -2.70 -3.11 -5.49
C GLN A 108 -3.05 -3.80 -4.19
N TYR A 109 -4.26 -3.57 -3.71
CA TYR A 109 -4.84 -4.36 -2.63
C TYR A 109 -6.27 -4.73 -2.95
N GLN A 110 -6.69 -5.87 -2.44
CA GLN A 110 -8.01 -6.41 -2.74
C GLN A 110 -8.59 -7.21 -1.59
N ARG A 111 -9.92 -7.29 -1.60
CA ARG A 111 -10.70 -8.24 -0.82
C ARG A 111 -11.00 -9.46 -1.71
N LEU A 112 -10.56 -10.65 -1.29
CA LEU A 112 -10.70 -11.90 -2.02
C LEU A 112 -12.08 -12.52 -1.84
N THR A 113 -12.64 -12.42 -0.64
CA THR A 113 -13.92 -13.03 -0.29
C THR A 113 -14.96 -11.96 0.02
N ALA A 114 -16.20 -12.19 -0.41
CA ALA A 114 -17.31 -11.35 0.02
C ALA A 114 -17.65 -11.67 1.47
N GLY A 115 -17.82 -10.64 2.30
CA GLY A 115 -18.18 -10.82 3.70
C GLY A 115 -18.49 -9.49 4.38
N PRO A 116 -19.39 -9.48 5.37
CA PRO A 116 -19.62 -8.29 6.17
C PRO A 116 -18.38 -7.99 7.00
N VAL A 117 -18.01 -6.71 7.10
CA VAL A 117 -17.05 -6.24 8.10
C VAL A 117 -17.77 -6.15 9.44
N ALA A 118 -17.12 -6.57 10.52
CA ALA A 118 -17.69 -6.46 11.86
C ALA A 118 -18.09 -5.00 12.15
N GLN A 119 -19.18 -4.79 12.89
CA GLN A 119 -19.76 -3.46 13.12
C GLN A 119 -19.55 -2.94 14.54
N SER A 120 -18.97 -3.75 15.43
CA SER A 120 -18.78 -3.37 16.82
C SER A 120 -17.53 -3.98 17.43
N GLY A 121 -17.01 -3.30 18.46
CA GLY A 121 -15.80 -3.71 19.18
C GLY A 121 -14.55 -2.91 18.79
N VAL A 122 -13.42 -3.39 19.30
CA VAL A 122 -12.08 -2.88 18.99
C VAL A 122 -11.26 -4.05 18.50
N VAL A 123 -10.62 -3.88 17.35
CA VAL A 123 -9.73 -4.87 16.77
C VAL A 123 -8.33 -4.28 16.71
N ASN A 124 -7.36 -5.01 17.25
CA ASN A 124 -5.95 -4.67 17.15
C ASN A 124 -5.28 -5.69 16.24
N LEU A 125 -4.65 -5.20 15.19
CA LEU A 125 -3.98 -6.02 14.20
C LEU A 125 -2.48 -5.71 14.26
N SER A 126 -1.69 -6.78 14.19
CA SER A 126 -0.24 -6.71 14.03
C SER A 126 0.14 -7.39 12.73
N GLY A 127 1.08 -6.81 12.00
CA GLY A 127 1.41 -7.23 10.67
C GLY A 127 2.74 -6.65 10.23
N ASN A 128 2.99 -6.70 8.92
CA ASN A 128 4.26 -6.28 8.35
C ASN A 128 4.06 -5.16 7.34
N TYR A 129 5.13 -4.40 7.18
CA TYR A 129 5.22 -3.32 6.20
C TYR A 129 6.41 -3.57 5.27
N ILE A 130 6.22 -3.25 4.00
CA ILE A 130 7.30 -3.19 3.02
C ILE A 130 7.10 -2.01 2.07
N ALA A 131 8.18 -1.40 1.60
CA ALA A 131 8.12 -0.26 0.71
C ALA A 131 9.24 -0.20 -0.31
N PHE A 132 8.93 0.41 -1.43
CA PHE A 132 9.88 0.86 -2.43
C PHE A 132 10.12 2.34 -2.28
N LEU A 133 11.40 2.72 -2.28
CA LEU A 133 11.85 4.10 -2.29
C LEU A 133 12.42 4.40 -3.66
N THR A 134 11.75 5.24 -4.44
CA THR A 134 12.09 5.55 -5.82
C THR A 134 12.49 7.01 -6.01
N ASN A 135 13.29 7.27 -7.05
CA ASN A 135 13.57 8.62 -7.48
C ASN A 135 12.34 9.15 -8.25
N PRO A 136 11.72 10.27 -7.84
CA PRO A 136 10.50 10.76 -8.49
C PRO A 136 10.71 11.29 -9.91
N VAL A 137 11.97 11.52 -10.33
CA VAL A 137 12.27 12.04 -11.67
C VAL A 137 12.15 10.95 -12.73
N ASP A 138 12.59 9.74 -12.40
CA ASP A 138 12.68 8.62 -13.35
C ASP A 138 12.06 7.32 -12.82
N ASP A 139 11.46 7.32 -11.63
CA ASP A 139 10.83 6.17 -10.94
C ASP A 139 11.77 4.97 -10.76
N THR A 140 13.09 5.23 -10.71
CA THR A 140 14.09 4.19 -10.47
C THR A 140 14.09 3.77 -8.99
N LEU A 141 14.13 2.47 -8.74
CA LEU A 141 14.18 1.92 -7.39
C LEU A 141 15.56 2.22 -6.79
N THR A 142 15.54 2.92 -5.67
CA THR A 142 16.75 3.30 -4.94
C THR A 142 16.97 2.38 -3.75
N PHE A 143 15.93 2.16 -2.94
CA PHE A 143 15.99 1.32 -1.74
C PHE A 143 14.71 0.55 -1.52
N ILE A 144 14.79 -0.46 -0.66
CA ILE A 144 13.64 -1.17 -0.11
C ILE A 144 13.60 -0.85 1.38
N ALA A 145 12.42 -0.70 1.96
CA ALA A 145 12.26 -0.64 3.40
C ALA A 145 11.31 -1.73 3.89
N ASN A 146 11.52 -2.24 5.09
CA ASN A 146 10.55 -3.09 5.77
C ASN A 146 10.35 -2.64 7.22
N GLY A 147 9.26 -3.04 7.85
CA GLY A 147 8.99 -2.73 9.25
C GLY A 147 7.82 -3.53 9.83
N ASP A 148 7.45 -3.18 11.05
CA ASP A 148 6.32 -3.76 11.77
C ASP A 148 5.14 -2.80 11.68
N ALA A 149 3.99 -3.31 11.25
CA ALA A 149 2.76 -2.54 11.15
C ALA A 149 1.82 -2.89 12.32
N ALA A 150 1.16 -1.88 12.87
CA ALA A 150 0.09 -2.04 13.84
C ALA A 150 -1.12 -1.21 13.43
N LEU A 151 -2.32 -1.78 13.56
CA LEU A 151 -3.59 -1.11 13.27
C LEU A 151 -4.56 -1.29 14.43
N THR A 152 -5.22 -0.21 14.82
CA THR A 152 -6.34 -0.22 15.75
C THR A 152 -7.59 0.21 15.00
N VAL A 153 -8.60 -0.66 15.00
CA VAL A 153 -9.89 -0.42 14.38
C VAL A 153 -10.94 -0.35 15.47
N ILE A 154 -11.55 0.82 15.65
CA ILE A 154 -12.64 1.03 16.61
C ILE A 154 -13.94 1.03 15.82
N LEU A 155 -14.56 -0.14 15.70
CA LEU A 155 -15.72 -0.37 14.84
C LEU A 155 -16.95 0.43 15.31
N ASN A 156 -17.13 0.56 16.63
CA ASN A 156 -18.21 1.36 17.21
C ASN A 156 -18.12 2.87 16.85
N ASN A 157 -16.91 3.38 16.70
CA ASN A 157 -16.67 4.78 16.34
C ASN A 157 -16.41 4.94 14.84
N ALA A 158 -16.37 3.83 14.09
CA ALA A 158 -15.95 3.76 12.70
C ALA A 158 -14.63 4.52 12.48
N THR A 159 -13.59 4.22 13.27
CA THR A 159 -12.27 4.85 13.11
C THR A 159 -11.14 3.82 12.97
N VAL A 160 -10.13 4.19 12.19
CA VAL A 160 -8.88 3.44 12.00
C VAL A 160 -7.71 4.34 12.33
N SER A 161 -6.74 3.84 13.08
CA SER A 161 -5.44 4.49 13.33
C SER A 161 -4.37 3.42 13.45
N GLY A 162 -3.10 3.79 13.35
CA GLY A 162 -2.02 2.81 13.46
C GLY A 162 -0.64 3.43 13.42
N GLU A 163 0.34 2.57 13.27
CA GLU A 163 1.74 2.94 13.16
C GLU A 163 2.53 1.91 12.36
N VAL A 164 3.64 2.35 11.77
CA VAL A 164 4.69 1.49 11.24
C VAL A 164 5.97 1.82 11.99
N THR A 165 6.51 0.84 12.68
CA THR A 165 7.69 0.96 13.54
C THR A 165 8.81 0.04 13.05
N ASN A 166 9.99 0.14 13.67
CA ASN A 166 11.16 -0.70 13.37
C ASN A 166 11.50 -0.69 11.87
N ARG A 167 11.38 0.48 11.24
CA ARG A 167 11.53 0.64 9.80
C ARG A 167 13.00 0.61 9.41
N ILE A 168 13.40 -0.43 8.67
CA ILE A 168 14.79 -0.70 8.27
C ILE A 168 14.94 -0.48 6.77
N LEU A 169 15.89 0.37 6.39
CA LEU A 169 16.26 0.59 5.00
C LEU A 169 17.24 -0.49 4.52
N ARG A 170 17.04 -0.99 3.31
CA ARG A 170 17.74 -2.14 2.73
C ARG A 170 18.19 -1.86 1.30
N ASN A 171 19.28 -2.52 0.94
CA ASN A 171 19.75 -2.53 -0.44
C ASN A 171 18.75 -3.30 -1.31
N LYS A 172 18.39 -2.73 -2.47
CA LYS A 172 17.34 -3.29 -3.34
C LYS A 172 17.68 -4.66 -3.92
N ASP A 173 18.96 -4.90 -4.19
CA ASP A 173 19.44 -6.10 -4.87
C ASP A 173 19.67 -7.27 -3.91
N THR A 174 20.09 -6.96 -2.68
CA THR A 174 20.57 -7.96 -1.71
C THR A 174 19.72 -8.07 -0.45
N ILE A 175 18.72 -7.19 -0.27
CA ILE A 175 17.90 -7.01 0.95
C ILE A 175 18.70 -6.80 2.25
N VAL A 176 20.02 -6.62 2.18
CA VAL A 176 20.87 -6.38 3.35
C VAL A 176 20.56 -4.99 3.93
N PRO A 177 20.40 -4.86 5.26
CA PRO A 177 20.23 -3.56 5.92
C PRO A 177 21.40 -2.62 5.64
N ILE A 178 21.11 -1.37 5.29
CA ILE A 178 22.16 -0.38 4.94
C ILE A 178 22.65 0.45 6.15
N GLY A 179 22.25 0.06 7.37
CA GLY A 179 22.65 0.74 8.62
C GLY A 179 21.93 2.05 8.92
N THR A 180 20.98 2.45 8.08
CA THR A 180 20.10 3.61 8.28
C THR A 180 18.70 3.11 8.67
N THR A 181 18.17 3.62 9.78
CA THR A 181 16.78 3.39 10.19
C THR A 181 15.91 4.55 9.73
N LEU A 182 14.71 4.24 9.26
CA LEU A 182 13.68 5.24 9.01
C LEU A 182 12.98 5.55 10.34
N ALA A 183 12.55 6.80 10.53
CA ALA A 183 11.74 7.14 11.68
C ALA A 183 10.39 6.41 11.62
N ASP A 184 9.77 6.20 12.78
CA ASP A 184 8.44 5.59 12.85
C ASP A 184 7.43 6.47 12.12
N LEU A 185 6.45 5.80 11.50
CA LEU A 185 5.38 6.41 10.74
C LEU A 185 4.07 6.24 11.51
N THR A 186 3.43 7.34 11.88
CA THR A 186 2.09 7.31 12.45
C THR A 186 1.05 7.31 11.32
N LEU A 187 0.10 6.37 11.36
CA LEU A 187 -1.10 6.38 10.54
C LEU A 187 -2.19 7.14 11.32
N ASN A 188 -2.40 8.41 10.98
CA ASN A 188 -3.28 9.27 11.77
C ASN A 188 -4.72 8.73 11.73
N SER A 189 -5.47 8.95 12.82
CA SER A 189 -6.85 8.50 12.92
C SER A 189 -7.70 9.02 11.75
N THR A 190 -8.42 8.11 11.10
CA THR A 190 -9.36 8.43 10.02
C THR A 190 -10.66 7.65 10.16
N ASN A 191 -11.66 7.98 9.33
CA ASN A 191 -12.94 7.28 9.30
C ASN A 191 -12.83 5.95 8.54
N LEU A 192 -13.45 4.92 9.11
CA LEU A 192 -13.77 3.65 8.47
C LEU A 192 -15.11 3.80 7.76
N SER A 193 -15.17 3.48 6.48
CA SER A 193 -16.45 3.41 5.78
C SER A 193 -17.22 2.16 6.23
N SER A 194 -18.54 2.15 6.06
CA SER A 194 -19.39 0.95 6.27
C SER A 194 -18.95 -0.26 5.43
N ASN A 195 -18.10 0.02 4.47
CA ASN A 195 -17.63 -0.82 3.43
C ASN A 195 -16.29 -1.50 3.78
N GLY A 196 -15.65 -1.06 4.88
CA GLY A 196 -14.36 -1.55 5.36
C GLY A 196 -13.17 -0.79 4.79
N THR A 197 -13.35 0.12 3.84
CA THR A 197 -12.27 0.98 3.35
C THR A 197 -11.99 2.13 4.29
N PHE A 198 -10.74 2.58 4.27
CA PHE A 198 -10.29 3.78 4.99
C PHE A 198 -9.24 4.50 4.16
N SER A 199 -9.13 5.81 4.37
CA SER A 199 -8.08 6.66 3.79
C SER A 199 -7.79 7.81 4.72
N GLY A 200 -6.53 8.10 4.98
CA GLY A 200 -6.10 9.12 5.93
C GLY A 200 -4.72 9.69 5.60
N SER A 201 -4.26 10.61 6.45
CA SER A 201 -2.91 11.15 6.38
C SER A 201 -1.96 10.40 7.31
N THR A 202 -0.67 10.51 7.06
CA THR A 202 0.37 10.00 7.97
C THR A 202 1.17 11.14 8.57
N SER A 203 1.96 10.85 9.60
CA SER A 203 2.94 11.78 10.17
C SER A 203 4.22 11.04 10.60
N GLY A 204 5.34 11.76 10.68
CA GLY A 204 6.65 11.13 10.93
C GLY A 204 7.23 10.50 9.67
N GLY A 205 7.94 9.39 9.83
CA GLY A 205 8.36 8.53 8.73
C GLY A 205 9.62 8.94 7.97
N GLY A 206 10.24 10.08 8.31
CA GLY A 206 11.41 10.60 7.59
C GLY A 206 12.65 9.72 7.67
N PHE A 207 13.56 9.91 6.72
CA PHE A 207 14.91 9.34 6.75
C PHE A 207 15.94 10.44 6.91
N ALA A 208 16.92 10.26 7.80
CA ALA A 208 17.90 11.29 8.12
C ALA A 208 17.25 12.66 8.44
N ALA A 209 17.73 13.76 7.86
CA ALA A 209 17.18 15.10 8.02
C ALA A 209 16.10 15.43 6.96
N SER A 210 15.36 14.43 6.45
CA SER A 210 14.29 14.68 5.46
C SER A 210 13.09 15.38 6.07
N THR A 211 12.41 16.18 5.26
CA THR A 211 11.03 16.59 5.52
C THR A 211 10.09 15.68 4.75
N VAL A 212 9.08 15.13 5.39
CA VAL A 212 8.06 14.30 4.72
C VAL A 212 6.88 15.16 4.28
N THR A 213 6.50 15.03 3.01
CA THR A 213 5.33 15.67 2.39
C THR A 213 4.45 14.62 1.70
N ASP A 214 3.24 15.01 1.28
CA ASP A 214 2.29 14.16 0.52
C ASP A 214 2.00 12.80 1.17
N ALA A 215 1.94 12.82 2.51
CA ALA A 215 1.96 11.65 3.35
C ALA A 215 0.53 11.11 3.57
N SER A 216 0.19 10.00 2.92
CA SER A 216 -1.15 9.42 2.96
C SER A 216 -1.13 7.91 3.05
N TYR A 217 -2.25 7.35 3.51
CA TYR A 217 -2.47 5.92 3.51
C TYR A 217 -3.92 5.59 3.18
N GLN A 218 -4.12 4.40 2.63
CA GLN A 218 -5.43 3.87 2.28
C GLN A 218 -5.42 2.35 2.38
N GLY A 219 -6.58 1.75 2.65
CA GLY A 219 -6.66 0.31 2.78
C GLY A 219 -8.07 -0.19 2.90
N LEU A 220 -8.19 -1.47 3.22
CA LEU A 220 -9.44 -2.12 3.57
C LEU A 220 -9.26 -3.12 4.70
N ILE A 221 -10.36 -3.33 5.42
CA ILE A 221 -10.54 -4.42 6.38
C ILE A 221 -11.24 -5.58 5.66
N ALA A 222 -10.81 -6.80 5.92
CA ALA A 222 -11.43 -8.05 5.50
C ALA A 222 -11.62 -8.96 6.72
N GLY A 223 -12.40 -10.03 6.60
CA GLY A 223 -12.78 -10.81 7.78
C GLY A 223 -14.22 -10.60 8.23
N PRO A 224 -15.02 -11.67 8.48
CA PRO A 224 -16.26 -11.54 9.23
C PRO A 224 -16.06 -10.96 10.64
N ASN A 225 -14.85 -11.08 11.21
CA ASN A 225 -14.48 -10.51 12.50
C ASN A 225 -13.47 -9.36 12.36
N SER A 226 -13.27 -8.84 11.14
CA SER A 226 -12.29 -7.80 10.84
C SER A 226 -10.84 -8.20 11.17
N GLU A 227 -10.52 -9.49 11.05
CA GLU A 227 -9.24 -10.10 11.42
C GLU A 227 -8.11 -9.88 10.41
N GLU A 228 -8.43 -9.43 9.19
CA GLU A 228 -7.46 -9.11 8.16
C GLU A 228 -7.55 -7.64 7.75
N ALA A 229 -6.41 -7.07 7.40
CA ALA A 229 -6.36 -5.75 6.79
C ALA A 229 -5.17 -5.65 5.84
N VAL A 230 -5.36 -4.87 4.78
CA VAL A 230 -4.32 -4.58 3.80
C VAL A 230 -4.42 -3.13 3.36
N GLY A 231 -3.31 -2.57 2.90
CA GLY A 231 -3.33 -1.22 2.37
C GLY A 231 -1.98 -0.72 1.91
N VAL A 232 -1.98 0.54 1.52
CA VAL A 232 -0.89 1.23 0.86
C VAL A 232 -0.61 2.53 1.61
N VAL A 233 0.66 2.90 1.65
CA VAL A 233 1.19 4.15 2.16
C VAL A 233 1.95 4.83 1.05
N THR A 234 1.78 6.14 0.89
CA THR A 234 2.61 6.97 0.01
C THR A 234 3.21 8.12 0.80
N LEU A 235 4.51 8.36 0.65
CA LEU A 235 5.22 9.47 1.29
C LEU A 235 6.17 10.09 0.26
N ARG A 236 6.44 11.39 0.40
CA ARG A 236 7.53 12.05 -0.32
C ARG A 236 8.54 12.60 0.67
N HIS A 237 9.80 12.20 0.50
CA HIS A 237 10.90 12.64 1.32
C HIS A 237 11.67 13.76 0.61
N LEU A 238 11.68 14.93 1.21
CA LEU A 238 12.45 16.09 0.74
C LEU A 238 13.80 16.10 1.48
N THR A 239 14.86 15.70 0.79
CA THR A 239 16.26 15.90 1.23
C THR A 239 17.01 16.80 0.24
N ALA A 240 18.33 16.63 0.10
CA ALA A 240 19.08 17.18 -1.04
C ALA A 240 18.64 16.54 -2.38
N ALA A 241 18.12 15.32 -2.34
CA ALA A 241 17.40 14.68 -3.43
C ALA A 241 15.99 14.27 -2.94
N THR A 242 14.98 14.45 -3.79
CA THR A 242 13.62 13.98 -3.47
C THR A 242 13.56 12.46 -3.66
N ILE A 243 12.89 11.75 -2.76
CA ILE A 243 12.63 10.31 -2.86
C ILE A 243 11.14 10.08 -2.59
N ASP A 244 10.46 9.34 -3.44
CA ASP A 244 9.10 8.87 -3.21
C ASP A 244 9.14 7.51 -2.54
N GLU A 245 8.25 7.29 -1.59
CA GLU A 245 8.08 6.00 -0.93
C GLU A 245 6.65 5.50 -1.18
N THR A 246 6.54 4.33 -1.79
CA THR A 246 5.29 3.59 -1.94
C THR A 246 5.43 2.28 -1.18
N GLY A 247 4.64 2.14 -0.12
CA GLY A 247 4.67 0.96 0.73
C GLY A 247 3.32 0.30 0.87
N ILE A 248 3.35 -0.96 1.30
CA ILE A 248 2.20 -1.78 1.57
C ILE A 248 2.28 -2.36 2.97
N PHE A 249 1.12 -2.60 3.58
CA PHE A 249 1.01 -3.34 4.83
C PHE A 249 0.00 -4.48 4.68
N ALA A 250 0.25 -5.57 5.40
CA ALA A 250 -0.62 -6.73 5.48
C ALA A 250 -0.73 -7.20 6.94
N PHE A 251 -1.94 -7.57 7.34
CA PHE A 251 -2.30 -7.98 8.69
C PHE A 251 -3.13 -9.27 8.66
N GLY A 252 -2.83 -10.20 9.56
CA GLY A 252 -3.57 -11.46 9.70
C GLY A 252 -3.30 -12.48 8.58
N HIS A 253 -2.12 -12.41 7.96
CA HIS A 253 -1.64 -13.32 6.90
C HIS A 253 -0.56 -14.24 7.48
#